data_AF-A0A8S4QF32-F1
#
_entry.id   AF-A0A8S4QF32-F1
#
_cell.length_a   1.000
_cell.length_b   1.000
_cell.length_c   1.000
_cell.angle_alpha   90.00
_cell.angle_beta   90.00
_cell.angle_gamma   90.00
#
_symmetry.space_group_name_H-M   'P 1'
#
loop_
_entity.id
_entity.type
_entity.pdbx_description
1 polymer ?
#
loop_
_entity_poly.entity_id
_entity_poly.type
_entity_poly.pdbx_seq_one_letter_code
_entity_poly.pdbx_strand_id
1 'polypeptide(L)'
;MRPRGAGMATSHRIDIRCPQVLFSHKEPPLELLDTDAKVGENISYVTFVLFPRHTCAAARDNTIDLLHMFRDYLHYHIKCSK
;
A
#
# COMPACT_ATOMS: atom_id res chain seq x y z
N MET A 1 -5.33 -25.45 21.01
CA MET A 1 -6.16 -24.39 20.40
C MET A 1 -5.24 -23.34 19.80
N ARG A 2 -5.30 -23.09 18.49
CA ARG A 2 -4.61 -21.97 17.81
C ARG A 2 -5.69 -21.12 17.10
N PRO A 3 -5.67 -19.78 17.17
CA PRO A 3 -6.69 -18.98 16.52
C PRO A 3 -6.46 -18.97 15.01
N ARG A 4 -7.56 -19.11 14.27
CA ARG A 4 -7.63 -19.06 12.80
C ARG A 4 -7.46 -17.61 12.36
N GLY A 5 -6.41 -17.36 11.56
CA GLY A 5 -6.15 -16.07 10.93
C GLY A 5 -7.26 -15.67 9.97
N ALA A 6 -7.50 -14.37 9.92
CA ALA A 6 -8.53 -13.69 9.15
C ALA A 6 -8.45 -13.99 7.64
N GLY A 7 -9.63 -14.02 7.01
CA GLY A 7 -9.82 -14.33 5.60
C GLY A 7 -9.07 -13.36 4.67
N MET A 8 -8.21 -13.96 3.86
CA MET A 8 -7.60 -13.37 2.67
C MET A 8 -8.69 -13.01 1.66
N ALA A 9 -8.97 -11.72 1.46
CA ALA A 9 -9.85 -11.26 0.38
C ALA A 9 -9.13 -11.45 -0.97
N THR A 10 -9.45 -12.51 -1.70
CA THR A 10 -8.86 -12.79 -3.01
C THR A 10 -9.70 -12.19 -4.13
N SER A 11 -9.33 -11.00 -4.62
CA SER A 11 -9.71 -10.53 -5.96
C SER A 11 -8.45 -10.51 -6.83
N HIS A 12 -8.20 -11.61 -7.54
CA HIS A 12 -6.94 -11.83 -8.28
C HIS A 12 -7.18 -11.78 -9.79
N ARG A 13 -7.31 -10.57 -10.35
CA ARG A 13 -6.55 -10.28 -11.57
C ARG A 13 -5.29 -9.56 -11.12
N ILE A 14 -4.29 -10.34 -10.78
CA ILE A 14 -2.95 -9.81 -10.50
C ILE A 14 -2.33 -9.55 -11.87
N ASP A 15 -2.24 -8.29 -12.28
CA ASP A 15 -1.20 -7.95 -13.25
C ASP A 15 0.13 -8.18 -12.54
N ILE A 16 0.80 -9.29 -12.90
CA ILE A 16 2.10 -9.66 -12.37
C ILE A 16 3.17 -8.56 -12.58
N ARG A 17 2.89 -7.59 -13.46
CA ARG A 17 3.76 -6.45 -13.75
C ARG A 17 3.44 -5.21 -12.90
N CYS A 18 2.38 -5.23 -12.10
CA CYS A 18 2.02 -4.15 -11.18
C CYS A 18 2.90 -4.19 -9.89
N PRO A 19 3.16 -3.05 -9.23
CA PRO A 19 3.69 -3.03 -7.87
C PRO A 19 2.86 -3.89 -6.91
N GLN A 20 3.53 -4.64 -6.06
CA GLN A 20 2.86 -5.29 -4.93
C GLN A 20 2.53 -4.22 -3.88
N VAL A 21 1.35 -4.33 -3.28
CA VAL A 21 0.88 -3.40 -2.24
C VAL A 21 0.60 -4.18 -0.95
N LEU A 22 1.14 -3.70 0.15
CA LEU A 22 0.87 -4.21 1.50
C LEU A 22 0.11 -3.14 2.30
N PHE A 23 -0.73 -3.59 3.21
CA PHE A 23 -1.51 -2.72 4.08
C PHE A 23 -1.34 -3.15 5.53
N SER A 24 -1.03 -2.20 6.40
CA SER A 24 -1.01 -2.38 7.85
C SER A 24 -1.94 -1.37 8.50
N HIS A 25 -2.74 -1.82 9.46
CA HIS A 25 -3.68 -0.98 10.18
C HIS A 25 -3.21 -0.79 11.63
N LYS A 26 -3.30 0.44 12.13
CA LYS A 26 -2.91 0.89 13.48
C LYS A 26 -1.42 0.85 13.80
N GLU A 27 -0.72 -0.20 13.39
CA GLU A 27 0.69 -0.41 13.69
C GLU A 27 1.57 -0.19 12.45
N PRO A 28 2.75 0.43 12.60
CA PRO A 28 3.70 0.57 11.52
C PRO A 28 4.27 -0.79 11.10
N PRO A 29 4.68 -0.93 9.83
CA PRO A 29 5.44 -2.09 9.38
C PRO A 29 6.80 -2.17 10.08
N LEU A 30 7.38 -3.38 10.17
CA LEU A 30 8.59 -3.65 10.96
C LEU A 30 9.80 -2.81 10.52
N GLU A 31 9.86 -2.44 9.25
CA GLU A 31 10.90 -1.61 8.66
C GLU A 31 10.92 -0.18 9.22
N LEU A 32 9.84 0.25 9.88
CA LEU A 32 9.72 1.55 10.55
C LEU A 32 9.81 1.43 12.08
N LEU A 33 10.21 0.27 12.62
CA LEU A 33 10.52 0.14 14.03
C LEU A 33 11.67 1.07 14.42
N ASP A 34 11.65 1.53 15.68
CA ASP A 34 12.63 2.47 16.24
C ASP A 34 12.69 3.84 15.54
N THR A 35 11.63 4.20 14.81
CA THR A 35 11.41 5.55 14.28
C THR A 35 10.24 6.22 15.01
N ASP A 36 10.03 7.53 14.77
CA ASP A 36 8.85 8.27 15.28
C ASP A 36 7.55 7.94 14.52
N ALA A 37 7.43 6.71 13.99
CA ALA A 37 6.25 6.24 13.28
C ALA A 37 5.03 6.23 14.20
N LYS A 38 3.95 6.88 13.76
CA LYS A 38 2.74 7.05 14.56
C LYS A 38 1.93 5.76 14.65
N VAL A 39 1.47 5.45 15.86
CA VAL A 39 0.52 4.35 16.13
C VAL A 39 -0.84 4.95 16.47
N GLY A 40 -1.93 4.30 16.03
CA GLY A 40 -3.28 4.70 16.45
C GLY A 40 -4.41 4.16 15.59
N GLU A 41 -5.64 4.17 16.11
CA GLU A 41 -6.80 3.55 15.44
C GLU A 41 -7.16 4.18 14.09
N ASN A 42 -6.85 5.46 13.91
CA ASN A 42 -7.12 6.20 12.67
C ASN A 42 -5.89 6.30 11.76
N ILE A 43 -4.88 5.47 12.00
CA ILE A 43 -3.63 5.45 11.23
C ILE A 43 -3.54 4.13 10.48
N SER A 44 -3.15 4.22 9.22
CA SER A 44 -2.90 3.04 8.38
C SER A 44 -1.72 3.31 7.47
N TYR A 45 -0.93 2.28 7.24
CA TYR A 45 0.25 2.28 6.41
C TYR A 45 -0.03 1.52 5.11
N VAL A 46 0.33 2.12 3.99
CA VAL A 46 0.30 1.49 2.67
C VAL A 46 1.73 1.42 2.16
N THR A 47 2.21 0.22 1.86
CA THR A 47 3.58 -0.01 1.39
C THR A 47 3.55 -0.51 -0.06
N PHE A 48 4.23 0.21 -0.95
CA PHE A 48 4.42 -0.20 -2.34
C PHE A 48 5.79 -0.86 -2.51
N VAL A 49 5.82 -2.09 -2.99
CA VAL A 49 7.05 -2.80 -3.33
C VAL A 49 7.35 -2.59 -4.81
N LEU A 50 8.37 -1.78 -5.09
CA LEU A 50 8.81 -1.47 -6.44
C LEU A 50 9.97 -2.39 -6.86
N PHE A 51 9.95 -2.83 -8.11
CA PHE A 51 11.02 -3.59 -8.75
C PHE A 51 11.69 -2.73 -9.84
N PRO A 52 12.87 -3.10 -10.37
CA PRO A 52 13.57 -2.30 -11.38
C PRO A 52 12.74 -1.94 -12.62
N ARG A 53 11.76 -2.76 -12.98
CA ARG A 53 10.80 -2.47 -14.07
C ARG A 53 9.88 -1.26 -13.79
N HIS A 54 9.65 -0.91 -12.53
CA HIS A 54 8.86 0.26 -12.12
C HIS A 54 9.75 1.52 -11.98
N THR A 55 11.05 1.35 -11.76
CA THR A 55 11.98 2.46 -11.52
C THR A 55 12.92 2.73 -12.70
N CYS A 56 12.80 1.98 -13.80
CA CYS A 56 13.60 2.19 -15.01
C CYS A 56 13.26 3.55 -15.64
N ALA A 57 14.22 4.13 -16.39
CA ALA A 57 14.07 5.47 -16.95
C ALA A 57 12.78 5.66 -17.77
N ALA A 58 12.32 4.62 -18.47
CA ALA A 58 11.10 4.66 -19.26
C ALA A 58 9.79 4.68 -18.43
N ALA A 59 9.81 4.12 -17.22
CA ALA A 59 8.63 4.00 -16.35
C ALA A 59 8.65 4.95 -15.13
N ARG A 60 9.80 5.57 -14.86
CA ARG A 60 10.07 6.34 -13.64
C ARG A 60 9.08 7.49 -13.47
N ASP A 61 8.90 8.32 -14.48
CA ASP A 61 8.10 9.55 -14.35
C ASP A 61 6.62 9.20 -14.11
N ASN A 62 6.07 8.26 -14.89
CA ASN A 62 4.71 7.73 -14.65
C ASN A 62 4.57 7.09 -13.26
N THR A 63 5.56 6.35 -12.80
CA THR A 63 5.52 5.72 -11.47
C THR A 63 5.53 6.77 -10.35
N ILE A 64 6.31 7.84 -10.50
CA ILE A 64 6.34 8.97 -9.55
C ILE A 64 4.96 9.64 -9.52
N ASP A 65 4.37 9.96 -10.67
CA ASP A 65 3.07 10.62 -10.75
C ASP A 65 1.97 9.81 -10.05
N LEU A 66 1.93 8.50 -10.32
CA LEU A 66 0.95 7.59 -9.72
C LEU A 66 1.12 7.47 -8.20
N LEU A 67 2.36 7.33 -7.71
CA LEU A 67 2.63 7.21 -6.28
C LEU A 67 2.38 8.52 -5.53
N HIS A 68 2.75 9.65 -6.15
CA HIS A 68 2.57 10.97 -5.56
C HIS A 68 1.09 11.30 -5.38
N MET A 69 0.26 10.95 -6.37
CA MET A 69 -1.17 11.23 -6.33
C MET A 69 -2.00 10.18 -5.56
N PHE A 70 -1.39 9.05 -5.18
CA PHE A 70 -2.10 7.91 -4.60
C PHE A 70 -2.94 8.25 -3.36
N ARG A 71 -2.40 9.07 -2.44
CA ARG A 71 -3.11 9.43 -1.20
C ARG A 71 -4.44 10.13 -1.51
N ASP A 72 -4.39 11.11 -2.40
CA ASP A 72 -5.56 11.91 -2.74
C ASP A 72 -6.53 11.12 -3.60
N TYR A 73 -6.01 10.27 -4.50
CA TYR A 73 -6.79 9.31 -5.26
C TYR A 73 -7.58 8.36 -4.36
N LEU A 74 -6.91 7.75 -3.36
CA LEU A 74 -7.55 6.84 -2.41
C LEU A 74 -8.65 7.55 -1.62
N HIS A 75 -8.35 8.72 -1.05
CA HIS A 75 -9.32 9.48 -0.27
C HIS A 75 -10.49 9.98 -1.13
N TYR A 76 -10.26 10.37 -2.38
CA TYR A 76 -11.30 10.75 -3.33
C TYR A 76 -12.23 9.57 -3.59
N HIS A 77 -11.70 8.40 -3.91
CA HIS A 77 -12.51 7.20 -4.18
C HIS A 77 -13.30 6.73 -2.96
N ILE A 78 -12.74 6.82 -1.74
CA ILE A 78 -13.50 6.55 -0.50
C ILE A 78 -14.67 7.52 -0.34
N LYS A 79 -14.49 8.81 -0.64
CA LYS A 79 -15.57 9.81 -0.57
C LYS A 79 -16.63 9.57 -1.64
N CYS A 80 -16.24 9.23 -2.87
CA CYS A 80 -17.18 8.97 -3.96
C CYS A 80 -17.92 7.64 -3.85
N SER A 81 -17.42 6.70 -3.03
CA SER A 81 -18.05 5.41 -2.78
C SER A 81 -19.07 5.43 -1.63
N LYS A 82 -19.26 6.59 -0.98
CA LYS A 82 -20.33 6.85 -0.01
C LYS A 82 -21.54 7.42 -0.73
#